data_AF-A0A0A0WGF0-F1
#
_entry.id   AF-A0A0A0WGF0-F1
#
_cell.length_a   1.000
_cell.length_b   1.000
_cell.length_c   1.000
_cell.angle_alpha   90.00
_cell.angle_beta   90.00
_cell.angle_gamma   90.00
#
_symmetry.space_group_name_H-M   'P 1'
#
loop_
_entity.id
_entity.type
_entity.pdbx_description
1 polymer ?
#
loop_
_entity_poly.entity_id
_entity_poly.type
_entity_poly.pdbx_seq_one_letter_code
_entity_poly.pdbx_strand_id
1 'polypeptide(L)' 'MNKKLIEKMIIKSFRQYQCNPVSKEDQEMLIKHIQMIIHLNTEIDVYEAVEDIVYDYVTGK' A
#
# COMPACT_ATOMS: atom_id res chain seq x y z
N MET A 1 11.71 5.87 -1.27
CA MET A 1 11.05 5.43 -0.02
C MET A 1 11.54 4.04 0.39
N ASN A 2 11.73 3.74 1.68
CA ASN A 2 12.22 2.43 2.15
C ASN A 2 11.12 1.35 2.09
N LYS A 3 11.40 0.16 1.53
CA LYS A 3 10.48 -1.00 1.48
C LYS A 3 9.83 -1.31 2.83
N LYS A 4 10.61 -1.29 3.92
CA LYS A 4 10.11 -1.56 5.28
C LYS A 4 9.10 -0.54 5.78
N LEU A 5 9.18 0.71 5.31
CA LEU A 5 8.24 1.76 5.69
C LEU A 5 6.90 1.54 4.99
N ILE A 6 6.94 1.32 3.66
CA ILE A 6 5.75 1.00 2.86
C ILE A 6 5.04 -0.24 3.41
N GLU A 7 5.80 -1.28 3.74
CA GLU A 7 5.27 -2.49 4.37
C GLU A 7 4.50 -2.20 5.67
N LYS A 8 5.06 -1.37 6.55
CA LYS A 8 4.36 -0.96 7.79
C LYS A 8 3.10 -0.16 7.51
N MET A 9 3.11 0.70 6.49
CA MET A 9 1.94 1.50 6.11
C MET A 9 0.84 0.61 5.58
N ILE A 10 1.14 -0.32 4.67
CA ILE A 10 0.20 -1.31 4.15
C ILE A 10 -0.45 -2.09 5.30
N ILE A 11 0.35 -2.65 6.22
CA ILE A 11 -0.18 -3.42 7.37
C ILE A 11 -1.09 -2.56 8.24
N LYS A 12 -0.75 -1.28 8.43
CA LYS A 12 -1.59 -0.34 9.20
C LYS A 12 -2.92 -0.09 8.49
N SER A 13 -2.91 0.11 7.16
CA SER A 13 -4.10 0.30 6.34
C SER A 13 -5.02 -0.93 6.35
N PHE A 14 -4.47 -2.14 6.19
CA PHE A 14 -5.28 -3.37 6.31
C PHE A 14 -5.98 -3.48 7.67
N ARG A 15 -5.28 -3.13 8.76
CA ARG A 15 -5.86 -3.12 10.10
C ARG A 15 -6.95 -2.05 10.27
N GLN A 16 -6.80 -0.87 9.66
CA GLN A 16 -7.84 0.17 9.66
C GLN A 16 -9.13 -0.33 8.99
N TYR A 17 -9.01 -1.09 7.91
CA TYR A 17 -10.15 -1.71 7.22
C TYR A 17 -10.64 -3.03 7.86
N GLN A 18 -10.14 -3.39 9.04
CA GLN A 18 -10.45 -4.66 9.73
C GLN A 18 -10.24 -5.90 8.85
N CYS A 19 -9.32 -5.80 7.88
CA CYS A 19 -9.00 -6.85 6.94
C CYS A 19 -7.78 -7.64 7.42
N ASN A 20 -7.76 -8.93 7.11
CA ASN A 20 -6.61 -9.77 7.42
C ASN A 20 -5.42 -9.36 6.55
N PRO A 21 -4.19 -9.42 7.09
CA PRO A 21 -3.00 -9.17 6.30
C PRO A 21 -2.94 -10.15 5.12
N VAL A 22 -2.60 -9.61 3.96
CA VAL A 22 -2.55 -10.33 2.69
C VAL A 22 -1.42 -11.36 2.64
N SER A 23 -1.48 -12.24 1.63
CA SER A 23 -0.39 -13.17 1.36
C SER A 23 0.92 -12.42 1.10
N LYS A 24 2.06 -13.08 1.28
CA LYS A 24 3.38 -12.46 0.98
C LYS A 24 3.50 -12.02 -0.48
N GLU A 25 2.89 -12.77 -1.40
CA GLU A 25 2.91 -12.45 -2.84
C GLU A 25 2.14 -11.17 -3.13
N ASP A 26 0.92 -11.04 -2.60
CA ASP A 26 0.11 -9.84 -2.74
C ASP A 26 0.77 -8.63 -2.09
N GLN A 27 1.39 -8.85 -0.92
CA GLN A 27 2.12 -7.81 -0.21
C GLN A 27 3.29 -7.28 -1.05
N GLU A 28 4.05 -8.16 -1.70
CA GLU A 28 5.14 -7.73 -2.60
C GLU A 28 4.64 -7.04 -3.85
N MET A 29 3.49 -7.47 -4.40
CA MET A 29 2.84 -6.79 -5.52
C MET A 29 2.41 -5.37 -5.15
N LEU A 30 1.75 -5.20 -4.00
CA LEU A 30 1.33 -3.88 -3.48
C LEU A 30 2.54 -2.97 -3.23
N ILE A 31 3.61 -3.49 -2.62
CA ILE A 31 4.83 -2.73 -2.39
C ILE A 31 5.41 -2.21 -3.71
N LYS A 32 5.50 -3.06 -4.75
CA LYS A 32 6.02 -2.66 -6.06
C LYS A 32 5.13 -1.60 -6.70
N HIS A 33 3.82 -1.76 -6.62
CA HIS A 33 2.86 -0.81 -7.17
C HIS A 33 2.97 0.56 -6.50
N ILE A 34 2.98 0.60 -5.17
CA ILE A 34 3.17 1.83 -4.38
C ILE A 34 4.52 2.50 -4.71
N GLN A 35 5.60 1.72 -4.79
CA GLN A 35 6.92 2.25 -5.15
C GLN A 35 6.93 2.89 -6.54
N MET A 36 6.24 2.28 -7.51
CA MET A 36 6.10 2.83 -8.86
C MET A 36 5.33 4.14 -8.85
N ILE A 37 4.19 4.22 -8.14
CA ILE A 37 3.37 5.44 -8.06
C ILE A 37 4.15 6.60 -7.40
N ILE A 38 4.84 6.34 -6.29
CA ILE A 38 5.67 7.34 -5.60
C ILE A 38 6.82 7.82 -6.51
N HIS A 39 7.37 6.93 -7.33
CA HIS A 39 8.44 7.29 -8.26
C HIS A 39 7.95 8.15 -9.43
N LEU A 40 6.73 7.89 -9.91
CA LEU A 40 6.09 8.65 -11.00
C LEU A 40 5.57 10.01 -10.54
N ASN A 41 5.22 10.16 -9.26
CA ASN A 41 4.69 11.39 -8.69
C ASN A 41 5.49 11.82 -7.45
N THR A 42 6.48 12.68 -7.63
CA THR A 42 7.37 13.13 -6.55
C THR A 42 6.71 14.00 -5.48
N GLU A 43 5.53 14.55 -5.75
CA GLU A 43 4.77 15.41 -4.83
C GLU A 43 3.58 14.68 -4.18
N ILE A 44 3.42 13.37 -4.40
CA ILE A 44 2.29 12.61 -3.87
C ILE A 44 2.37 12.46 -2.35
N ASP A 45 1.23 12.62 -1.66
CA ASP A 45 1.12 12.21 -0.27
C ASP A 45 1.18 10.68 -0.19
N VAL A 46 2.29 10.18 0.36
CA VAL A 46 2.56 8.74 0.40
C VAL A 46 1.63 8.00 1.36
N TYR A 47 1.12 8.67 2.40
CA TYR A 47 0.16 8.04 3.30
C TYR A 47 -1.19 7.87 2.62
N GLU A 48 -1.69 8.93 1.98
CA GLU A 48 -2.96 8.90 1.25
C GLU A 48 -2.91 7.87 0.11
N ALA A 49 -1.83 7.90 -0.69
CA ALA A 49 -1.66 6.94 -1.78
C ALA A 49 -1.65 5.48 -1.32
N VAL A 50 -1.03 5.17 -0.17
CA VAL A 50 -1.03 3.80 0.37
C VAL A 50 -2.42 3.41 0.85
N GLU A 51 -3.15 4.31 1.52
CA GLU A 51 -4.52 4.05 1.97
C GLU A 51 -5.44 3.79 0.77
N ASP A 52 -5.39 4.62 -0.27
CA ASP A 52 -6.18 4.47 -1.50
C ASP A 52 -5.89 3.13 -2.19
N ILE A 53 -4.62 2.80 -2.40
CA ILE A 53 -4.24 1.54 -3.08
C ILE A 53 -4.69 0.32 -2.28
N VAL A 54 -4.59 0.36 -0.95
CA VAL A 54 -5.06 -0.73 -0.09
C VAL A 54 -6.59 -0.80 -0.09
N TYR A 55 -7.28 0.34 -0.10
CA TYR A 55 -8.74 0.40 -0.19
C TYR A 55 -9.24 -0.19 -1.53
N ASP A 56 -8.65 0.20 -2.66
CA ASP A 56 -9.00 -0.33 -3.97
C ASP A 56 -8.76 -1.84 -4.03
N TYR A 57 -7.63 -2.31 -3.50
CA TYR A 57 -7.32 -3.73 -3.39
C TYR A 57 -8.36 -4.50 -2.55
N VAL A 58 -8.74 -3.98 -1.39
CA VAL A 58 -9.72 -4.62 -0.49
C VAL A 58 -11.12 -4.61 -1.09
N THR A 59 -11.49 -3.55 -1.79
CA THR A 59 -12.82 -3.39 -2.39
C THR A 59 -12.94 -4.00 -3.78
N GLY A 60 -11.83 -4.43 -4.39
CA GLY A 60 -11.78 -5.01 -5.73
C GLY A 60 -12.08 -4.01 -6.84
N LYS A 61 -11.71 -2.74 -6.65
CA LYS A 61 -11.88 -1.66 -7.63
C LYS A 61 -10.72 -1.57 -8.61
#